data_AF-A0A2W7QYM6-F1
#
_entry.id   AF-A0A2W7QYM6-F1
#
_cell.length_a   1.000
_cell.length_b   1.000
_cell.length_c   1.000
_cell.angle_alpha   90.00
_cell.angle_beta   90.00
_cell.angle_gamma   90.00
#
_symmetry.space_group_name_H-M   'P 1'
#
loop_
_entity.id
_entity.type
_entity.pdbx_description
1 polymer ?
#
loop_
_entity_poly.entity_id
_entity_poly.type
_entity_poly.pdbx_seq_one_letter_code
_entity_poly.pdbx_strand_id
1 'polypeptide(L)'
;MKRKIIVNLLMAFVLFPILKNFRMFFDVVILGNEMPYHLAMSYWVYMKIHIAENFLFLPMAYLILVLIPYNMILIRNPIDSQLLYRKVWVKILVLTGNHLLLICLLGTFANIWAVPYWQNVYYVGFALLYSIIPASIIHFAVDRREIREREGLIW
;
A
#
# COMPACT_ATOMS: atom_id res chain seq x y z
N MET A 1 -6.39 -13.44 13.98
CA MET A 1 -4.95 -13.73 13.67
C MET A 1 -4.68 -14.34 12.29
N LYS A 2 -5.07 -15.59 11.97
CA LYS A 2 -4.79 -16.21 10.64
C LYS A 2 -5.32 -15.36 9.46
N ARG A 3 -6.53 -14.81 9.59
CA ARG A 3 -7.16 -13.93 8.60
C ARG A 3 -6.33 -12.68 8.32
N LYS A 4 -5.78 -12.04 9.35
CA LYS A 4 -4.94 -10.84 9.24
C LYS A 4 -3.67 -11.12 8.42
N ILE A 5 -3.05 -12.28 8.64
CA ILE A 5 -1.87 -12.73 7.87
C ILE A 5 -2.24 -12.93 6.40
N ILE A 6 -3.34 -13.65 6.12
CA ILE A 6 -3.81 -13.89 4.76
C ILE A 6 -4.13 -12.57 4.04
N VAL A 7 -4.85 -11.67 4.70
CA VAL A 7 -5.16 -10.35 4.13
C VAL A 7 -3.88 -9.59 3.85
N ASN A 8 -2.91 -9.53 4.77
CA ASN A 8 -1.63 -8.88 4.51
C ASN A 8 -0.88 -9.48 3.30
N LEU A 9 -0.88 -10.81 3.17
CA LEU A 9 -0.26 -11.48 2.02
C LEU A 9 -0.96 -11.10 0.71
N LEU A 10 -2.30 -11.11 0.67
CA LEU A 10 -3.06 -10.68 -0.51
C LEU A 10 -2.80 -9.20 -0.83
N MET A 11 -2.73 -8.35 0.19
CA MET A 11 -2.45 -6.93 0.03
C MET A 11 -1.06 -6.70 -0.55
N ALA A 12 -0.05 -7.43 -0.08
CA ALA A 12 1.33 -7.29 -0.53
C ALA A 12 1.60 -7.93 -1.90
N PHE A 13 1.10 -9.14 -2.16
CA PHE A 13 1.46 -9.91 -3.35
C PHE A 13 0.44 -9.82 -4.49
N VAL A 14 -0.78 -9.37 -4.22
CA VAL A 14 -1.81 -9.21 -5.25
C VAL A 14 -2.12 -7.75 -5.47
N LEU A 15 -2.59 -7.05 -4.42
CA LEU A 15 -3.07 -5.69 -4.61
C LEU A 15 -1.95 -4.70 -4.93
N PHE A 16 -0.84 -4.76 -4.19
CA PHE A 16 0.27 -3.83 -4.38
C PHE A 16 0.88 -3.89 -5.79
N PRO A 17 1.20 -5.06 -6.38
CA PRO A 17 1.66 -5.14 -7.77
C PRO A 17 0.67 -4.58 -8.79
N ILE A 18 -0.63 -4.81 -8.58
CA ILE A 18 -1.69 -4.25 -9.42
C ILE A 18 -1.66 -2.72 -9.34
N LEU A 19 -1.67 -2.15 -8.14
CA LEU A 19 -1.66 -0.70 -7.95
C LEU A 19 -0.38 -0.05 -8.52
N LYS A 20 0.79 -0.64 -8.29
CA LYS A 20 2.07 -0.16 -8.81
C LYS A 20 2.05 -0.08 -10.35
N ASN A 21 1.62 -1.15 -11.00
CA ASN A 21 1.67 -1.26 -12.46
C ASN A 21 0.44 -0.67 -13.16
N PHE A 22 -0.61 -0.31 -12.42
CA PHE A 22 -1.88 0.18 -12.98
C PHE A 22 -1.71 1.33 -13.95
N ARG A 23 -0.91 2.35 -13.59
CA ARG A 23 -0.69 3.52 -14.45
C ARG A 23 -0.07 3.13 -15.79
N MET A 24 1.03 2.38 -15.77
CA MET A 24 1.72 1.95 -16.99
C MET A 24 0.84 1.03 -17.84
N PHE A 25 0.12 0.12 -17.20
CA PHE A 25 -0.84 -0.75 -17.89
C PHE A 25 -1.95 0.07 -18.56
N PHE A 26 -2.54 1.04 -17.86
CA PHE A 26 -3.60 1.88 -18.40
C PHE A 26 -3.10 2.73 -19.58
N ASP A 27 -1.97 3.42 -19.40
CA ASP A 27 -1.43 4.32 -20.41
C ASP A 27 -1.01 3.57 -21.69
N VAL A 28 -0.36 2.41 -21.55
CA VAL A 28 0.23 1.70 -22.69
C VAL A 28 -0.70 0.67 -23.31
N VAL A 29 -1.41 -0.11 -22.48
CA VAL A 29 -2.24 -1.23 -22.96
C VAL A 29 -3.66 -0.78 -23.29
N ILE A 30 -4.24 0.11 -22.48
CA ILE A 30 -5.64 0.56 -22.65
C ILE A 30 -5.71 1.77 -23.58
N LEU A 31 -4.89 2.79 -23.34
CA LEU A 31 -4.87 4.01 -24.16
C LEU A 31 -4.02 3.88 -25.43
N GLY A 32 -3.17 2.84 -25.51
CA GLY A 32 -2.32 2.60 -26.69
C GLY A 32 -1.16 3.59 -26.83
N ASN A 33 -0.78 4.29 -25.76
CA ASN A 33 0.37 5.18 -25.80
C ASN A 33 1.68 4.38 -25.91
N GLU A 34 2.70 5.01 -26.48
CA GLU A 34 4.03 4.41 -26.54
C GLU A 34 4.63 4.24 -25.14
N MET A 35 5.45 3.19 -24.98
CA MET A 35 6.22 3.01 -23.75
C MET A 35 7.18 4.18 -23.55
N PRO A 36 7.47 4.56 -22.29
CA PRO A 36 8.45 5.60 -22.01
C PRO A 36 9.75 5.37 -22.77
N TYR A 37 10.26 6.41 -23.44
CA TYR A 37 11.39 6.33 -24.37
C TYR A 37 12.63 5.63 -23.77
N HIS A 38 12.86 5.77 -22.47
CA HIS A 38 13.97 5.14 -21.76
C HIS A 38 13.88 3.61 -21.61
N LEU A 39 12.70 3.01 -21.87
CA LEU A 39 12.50 1.56 -21.79
C LEU A 39 12.68 0.86 -23.14
N ALA A 40 12.37 1.55 -24.26
CA ALA A 40 12.52 1.04 -25.64
C ALA A 40 12.04 -0.42 -25.87
N MET A 41 11.00 -0.85 -25.16
CA MET A 41 10.47 -2.22 -25.20
C MET A 41 8.96 -2.23 -25.01
N SER A 42 8.28 -3.33 -25.36
CA SER A 42 6.85 -3.49 -25.13
C SER A 42 6.53 -3.75 -23.66
N TYR A 43 5.31 -3.39 -23.23
CA TYR A 43 4.83 -3.60 -21.85
C TYR A 43 5.01 -5.05 -21.38
N TRP A 44 4.67 -6.02 -22.23
CA TRP A 44 4.77 -7.44 -21.87
C TRP A 44 6.21 -7.92 -21.73
N VAL A 45 7.15 -7.37 -22.50
CA VAL A 45 8.57 -7.66 -22.36
C VAL A 45 9.10 -7.06 -21.05
N TYR A 46 8.74 -5.81 -20.75
CA TYR A 46 9.06 -5.17 -19.47
C TYR A 46 8.56 -6.00 -18.28
N MET A 47 7.31 -6.44 -18.30
CA MET A 47 6.73 -7.26 -17.22
C MET A 47 7.45 -8.61 -17.04
N LYS A 48 7.94 -9.22 -18.12
CA LYS A 48 8.72 -10.47 -18.05
C LYS A 48 10.09 -10.25 -17.41
N ILE A 49 10.80 -9.19 -17.83
CA ILE A 49 12.13 -8.87 -17.30
C ILE A 49 12.05 -8.54 -15.81
N HIS A 50 11.04 -7.75 -15.41
CA HIS A 50 10.87 -7.28 -14.04
C HIS A 50 9.92 -8.16 -13.22
N ILE A 51 9.70 -9.42 -13.59
CA ILE A 51 8.72 -10.28 -12.90
C ILE A 51 9.10 -10.53 -11.44
N ALA A 52 10.37 -10.84 -11.18
CA ALA A 52 10.87 -11.08 -9.81
C ALA A 52 10.79 -9.79 -8.96
N GLU A 53 11.12 -8.65 -9.55
CA GLU A 53 11.01 -7.36 -8.87
C GLU A 53 9.55 -7.04 -8.50
N ASN A 54 8.64 -7.15 -9.46
CA ASN A 54 7.23 -6.77 -9.30
C ASN A 54 6.44 -7.73 -8.42
N PHE A 55 6.72 -9.04 -8.45
CA PHE A 55 5.92 -10.06 -7.79
C PHE A 55 6.59 -10.74 -6.60
N LEU A 56 7.89 -10.50 -6.37
CA LEU A 56 8.61 -11.08 -5.23
C LEU A 56 9.25 -9.99 -4.37
N PHE A 57 10.24 -9.26 -4.90
CA PHE A 57 11.07 -8.35 -4.09
C PHE A 57 10.28 -7.17 -3.54
N LEU A 58 9.53 -6.45 -4.39
CA LEU A 58 8.75 -5.30 -3.93
C LEU A 58 7.58 -5.69 -3.03
N PRO A 59 6.80 -6.75 -3.32
CA PRO A 59 5.81 -7.29 -2.38
C PRO A 59 6.40 -7.67 -1.02
N MET A 60 7.55 -8.34 -0.98
CA MET A 60 8.22 -8.67 0.29
C MET A 60 8.64 -7.42 1.03
N ALA A 61 9.25 -6.45 0.33
CA ALA A 61 9.62 -5.17 0.93
C ALA A 61 8.39 -4.42 1.48
N TYR A 62 7.28 -4.38 0.74
CA TYR A 62 6.03 -3.76 1.17
C TYR A 62 5.46 -4.45 2.41
N LEU A 63 5.48 -5.79 2.45
CA LEU A 63 5.04 -6.55 3.61
C LEU A 63 5.88 -6.19 4.85
N ILE A 64 7.21 -6.19 4.72
CA ILE A 64 8.14 -5.98 5.84
C ILE A 64 8.18 -4.53 6.31
N LEU A 65 8.20 -3.57 5.39
CA LEU A 65 8.43 -2.16 5.70
C LEU A 65 7.14 -1.38 5.94
N VAL A 66 6.01 -1.82 5.39
CA VAL A 66 4.73 -1.10 5.49
C VAL A 66 3.74 -1.87 6.35
N LEU A 67 3.38 -3.10 5.95
CA LEU A 67 2.27 -3.82 6.57
C LEU A 67 2.63 -4.35 7.97
N ILE A 68 3.83 -4.88 8.19
CA ILE A 68 4.25 -5.37 9.51
C ILE A 68 4.28 -4.21 10.53
N PRO A 69 4.98 -3.08 10.29
CA PRO A 69 5.01 -1.95 11.23
C PRO A 69 3.62 -1.38 11.50
N TYR A 70 2.80 -1.23 10.46
CA TYR A 70 1.40 -0.82 10.59
C TYR A 70 0.62 -1.74 11.56
N ASN A 71 0.79 -3.05 11.40
CA ASN A 71 0.11 -4.01 12.26
C ASN A 71 0.64 -4.03 13.70
N MET A 72 1.93 -3.80 13.90
CA MET A 72 2.53 -3.67 15.24
C MET A 72 1.95 -2.46 15.99
N ILE A 73 1.83 -1.31 15.32
CA ILE A 73 1.24 -0.09 15.90
C ILE A 73 -0.21 -0.35 16.34
N LEU A 74 -0.99 -1.06 15.53
CA LEU A 74 -2.38 -1.39 15.84
C LEU A 74 -2.56 -2.42 16.95
N ILE A 75 -1.63 -3.36 17.10
CA ILE A 75 -1.69 -4.35 18.20
C ILE A 75 -1.46 -3.66 19.54
N ARG A 76 -0.53 -2.70 19.60
CA ARG A 76 -0.17 -2.00 20.84
C ARG A 76 -1.28 -1.09 21.35
N ASN A 77 -2.13 -0.58 20.46
CA ASN A 77 -3.26 0.28 20.80
C ASN A 77 -4.58 -0.43 20.41
N PRO A 78 -5.04 -1.41 21.22
CA PRO A 78 -6.24 -2.16 20.91
C PRO A 78 -7.43 -1.21 20.79
N ILE A 79 -8.16 -1.38 19.69
CA ILE A 79 -9.25 -0.50 19.33
C ILE A 79 -10.51 -0.90 20.10
N ASP A 80 -10.93 -0.07 21.06
CA ASP A 80 -12.28 -0.15 21.64
C ASP A 80 -13.38 -0.12 20.57
N SER A 81 -14.37 -1.03 20.71
CA SER A 81 -15.42 -1.34 19.73
C SER A 81 -16.36 -0.18 19.42
N GLN A 82 -16.59 0.73 20.38
CA GLN A 82 -17.58 1.82 20.25
C GLN A 82 -17.19 2.92 19.24
N LEU A 83 -15.95 2.99 18.76
CA LEU A 83 -15.45 4.07 17.89
C LEU A 83 -14.94 3.58 16.52
N LEU A 84 -15.50 2.47 16.02
CA LEU A 84 -15.02 1.76 14.84
C LEU A 84 -14.80 2.65 13.60
N TYR A 85 -15.80 3.48 13.25
CA TYR A 85 -15.77 4.34 12.05
C TYR A 85 -14.75 5.48 12.15
N ARG A 86 -14.64 6.13 13.32
CA ARG A 86 -13.64 7.19 13.55
C ARG A 86 -12.21 6.65 13.44
N LYS A 87 -12.03 5.35 13.66
CA LYS A 87 -10.73 4.67 13.66
C LYS A 87 -10.29 4.14 12.29
N VAL A 88 -11.14 4.11 11.25
CA VAL A 88 -10.68 3.90 9.86
C VAL A 88 -9.72 5.02 9.46
N TRP A 89 -10.08 6.26 9.75
CA TRP A 89 -9.24 7.43 9.47
C TRP A 89 -7.90 7.38 10.22
N VAL A 90 -7.90 6.90 11.46
CA VAL A 90 -6.65 6.69 12.22
C VAL A 90 -5.78 5.64 11.52
N LYS A 91 -6.36 4.55 11.01
CA LYS A 91 -5.63 3.52 10.26
C LYS A 91 -5.05 4.08 8.96
N ILE A 92 -5.84 4.86 8.22
CA ILE A 92 -5.39 5.55 7.01
C ILE A 92 -4.22 6.48 7.35
N LEU A 93 -4.32 7.27 8.42
CA LEU A 93 -3.27 8.19 8.84
C LEU A 93 -1.98 7.47 9.28
N VAL A 94 -2.08 6.40 10.06
CA VAL A 94 -0.91 5.60 10.47
C VAL A 94 -0.22 5.00 9.24
N LEU A 95 -1.01 4.44 8.32
CA LEU A 95 -0.46 3.85 7.11
C LEU A 95 0.14 4.91 6.18
N THR A 96 -0.48 6.09 6.09
CA THR A 96 0.05 7.24 5.33
C THR A 96 1.35 7.73 5.94
N GLY A 97 1.41 7.84 7.27
CA GLY A 97 2.62 8.20 8.00
C GLY A 97 3.76 7.22 7.75
N ASN A 98 3.49 5.90 7.73
CA ASN A 98 4.49 4.90 7.37
C ASN A 98 5.00 5.07 5.93
N HIS A 99 4.11 5.29 4.96
CA HIS A 99 4.52 5.54 3.58
C HIS A 99 5.37 6.82 3.46
N LEU A 100 4.94 7.91 4.10
CA LEU A 100 5.69 9.17 4.10
C LEU A 100 7.06 9.00 4.75
N LEU A 101 7.15 8.27 5.86
CA LEU A 101 8.43 7.98 6.50
C LEU A 101 9.37 7.25 5.54
N LEU A 102 8.88 6.23 4.83
CA LEU A 102 9.67 5.52 3.83
C LEU A 102 10.07 6.41 2.66
N ILE A 103 9.17 7.25 2.15
CA ILE A 103 9.49 8.21 1.08
C ILE A 103 10.57 9.19 1.57
N CYS A 104 10.48 9.67 2.80
CA CYS A 104 11.49 10.56 3.37
C CYS A 104 12.86 9.86 3.48
N LEU A 105 12.88 8.63 4.00
CA LEU A 105 14.10 7.83 4.19
C LEU A 105 14.73 7.38 2.87
N LEU A 106 13.95 7.04 1.85
CA LEU A 106 14.46 6.70 0.53
C LEU A 106 14.82 7.97 -0.25
N GLY A 107 14.06 9.05 -0.05
CA GLY A 107 14.23 10.34 -0.68
C GLY A 107 15.53 11.05 -0.30
N THR A 108 16.09 10.77 0.88
CA THR A 108 17.44 11.23 1.24
C THR A 108 18.51 10.68 0.31
N PHE A 109 18.31 9.49 -0.25
CA PHE A 109 19.24 8.89 -1.21
C PHE A 109 18.91 9.22 -2.67
N ALA A 110 17.66 9.61 -2.96
CA ALA A 110 17.17 9.91 -4.30
C ALA A 110 17.14 11.42 -4.65
N ASN A 111 17.76 12.28 -3.83
CA ASN A 111 17.84 13.72 -4.01
C ASN A 111 16.48 14.44 -4.09
N ILE A 112 15.42 13.85 -3.51
CA ILE A 112 14.06 14.42 -3.46
C ILE A 112 14.07 15.79 -2.75
N TRP A 113 15.06 16.01 -1.88
CA TRP A 113 15.23 17.23 -1.09
C TRP A 113 15.94 18.37 -1.81
N ALA A 114 16.57 18.13 -2.97
CA ALA A 114 17.12 19.22 -3.78
C ALA A 114 16.04 19.98 -4.56
N VAL A 115 14.86 19.38 -4.71
CA VAL A 115 13.73 19.97 -5.42
C VAL A 115 12.89 20.82 -4.44
N PRO A 116 12.30 21.95 -4.85
CA PRO A 116 11.48 22.77 -3.97
C PRO A 116 10.36 21.98 -3.30
N TYR A 117 10.14 22.21 -2.01
CA TYR A 117 9.23 21.41 -1.17
C TYR A 117 7.79 21.32 -1.70
N TRP A 118 7.30 22.35 -2.41
CA TRP A 118 5.96 22.33 -3.00
C TRP A 118 5.83 21.29 -4.12
N GLN A 119 6.93 20.99 -4.83
CA GLN A 119 6.95 19.93 -5.83
C GLN A 119 6.94 18.55 -5.17
N ASN A 120 7.14 18.42 -3.85
CA ASN A 120 7.06 17.14 -3.15
C ASN A 120 5.64 16.85 -2.61
N VAL A 121 4.69 17.78 -2.76
CA VAL A 121 3.30 17.60 -2.29
C VAL A 121 2.61 16.43 -3.00
N TYR A 122 3.00 16.09 -4.23
CA TYR A 122 2.42 14.92 -4.91
C TYR A 122 2.69 13.62 -4.16
N TYR A 123 3.84 13.48 -3.48
CA TYR A 123 4.15 12.30 -2.68
C TYR A 123 3.16 12.10 -1.52
N VAL A 124 2.65 13.18 -0.95
CA VAL A 124 1.61 13.13 0.08
C VAL A 124 0.31 12.60 -0.51
N GLY A 125 -0.08 13.10 -1.69
CA GLY A 125 -1.24 12.59 -2.42
C GLY A 125 -1.14 11.11 -2.75
N PHE A 126 0.01 10.66 -3.25
CA PHE A 126 0.28 9.25 -3.51
C PHE A 126 0.26 8.42 -2.22
N ALA A 127 0.95 8.83 -1.17
CA ALA A 127 0.98 8.11 0.10
C ALA A 127 -0.44 7.95 0.68
N LEU A 128 -1.27 8.98 0.59
CA LEU A 128 -2.65 8.96 1.05
C LEU A 128 -3.50 8.00 0.20
N LEU A 129 -3.42 8.08 -1.13
CA LEU A 129 -4.14 7.18 -2.05
C LEU A 129 -3.77 5.72 -1.79
N TYR A 130 -2.46 5.44 -1.71
CA TYR A 130 -1.90 4.12 -1.42
C TYR A 130 -2.18 3.66 0.01
N SER A 131 -2.70 4.52 0.90
CA SER A 131 -3.09 4.14 2.26
C SER A 131 -4.58 3.92 2.42
N ILE A 132 -5.42 4.67 1.70
CA ILE A 132 -6.88 4.57 1.78
C ILE A 132 -7.37 3.17 1.44
N ILE A 133 -6.95 2.65 0.28
CA ILE A 133 -7.39 1.33 -0.21
C ILE A 133 -6.98 0.21 0.78
N PRO A 134 -5.70 0.04 1.12
CA PRO A 134 -5.28 -1.01 2.05
C PRO A 134 -5.84 -0.88 3.46
N ALA A 135 -5.85 0.33 4.04
CA ALA A 135 -6.39 0.53 5.37
C ALA A 135 -7.89 0.19 5.42
N SER A 136 -8.64 0.55 4.37
CA SER A 136 -10.06 0.23 4.27
C SER A 136 -10.30 -1.27 4.15
N ILE A 137 -9.56 -1.96 3.28
CA ILE A 137 -9.66 -3.43 3.14
C ILE A 137 -9.36 -4.12 4.46
N ILE A 138 -8.26 -3.76 5.13
CA ILE A 138 -7.89 -4.35 6.42
C ILE A 138 -8.99 -4.09 7.45
N HIS A 139 -9.51 -2.86 7.51
CA HIS A 139 -10.58 -2.50 8.44
C HIS A 139 -11.85 -3.35 8.25
N PHE A 140 -12.34 -3.46 7.01
CA PHE A 140 -13.59 -4.16 6.76
C PHE A 140 -13.44 -5.69 6.76
N ALA A 141 -12.33 -6.21 6.23
CA ALA A 141 -12.11 -7.65 6.10
C ALA A 141 -11.63 -8.31 7.40
N VAL A 142 -10.87 -7.59 8.22
CA VAL A 142 -10.28 -8.12 9.46
C VAL A 142 -10.98 -7.54 10.68
N ASP A 143 -10.87 -6.23 10.90
CA ASP A 143 -11.19 -5.64 12.20
C ASP A 143 -12.69 -5.64 12.50
N ARG A 144 -13.54 -5.28 11.52
CA ARG A 144 -15.00 -5.29 11.69
C ARG A 144 -15.52 -6.68 12.04
N ARG A 145 -14.90 -7.72 11.47
CA ARG A 145 -15.32 -9.10 11.70
C ARG A 145 -14.79 -9.63 13.03
N GLU A 146 -13.54 -9.35 13.39
CA GLU A 146 -13.00 -9.71 14.71
C GLU A 146 -13.82 -9.08 15.87
N ILE A 147 -14.37 -7.87 15.66
CA ILE A 147 -15.24 -7.22 16.65
C ILE A 147 -16.62 -7.90 16.72
N ARG A 148 -17.23 -8.23 15.58
CA ARG A 148 -18.48 -8.99 15.56
C ARG A 148 -18.34 -10.39 16.15
N GLU A 149 -17.20 -11.05 15.95
CA GLU A 149 -16.88 -12.34 16.56
C GLU A 149 -16.76 -12.19 18.09
N ARG A 150 -16.12 -11.11 18.60
CA ARG A 150 -16.07 -10.80 20.05
C ARG A 150 -17.43 -10.47 20.66
N GLU A 151 -18.30 -9.80 19.90
CA GLU A 151 -19.66 -9.43 20.33
C GLU A 151 -20.67 -10.60 20.16
N GLY A 152 -20.25 -11.76 19.67
CA GLY A 152 -21.11 -12.93 19.48
C GLY A 152 -22.12 -12.81 18.33
N LEU A 153 -21.90 -11.86 17.40
CA LEU A 153 -22.82 -11.55 16.30
C LEU A 153 -22.60 -12.43 15.05
N ILE A 154 -21.49 -13.15 14.96
CA ILE A 154 -21.15 -14.04 13.85
C ILE A 154 -20.46 -15.28 14.42
N TRP A 155 -20.95 -16.47 14.03
CA TRP A 155 -20.30 -17.77 14.27
C TRP A 155 -19.24 -18.06 13.19
#